data_AF-A0A4Y2FB10-F1
#
_entry.id   AF-A0A4Y2FB10-F1
#
_cell.length_a   1.000
_cell.length_b   1.000
_cell.length_c   1.000
_cell.angle_alpha   90.00
_cell.angle_beta   90.00
_cell.angle_gamma   90.00
#
_symmetry.space_group_name_H-M   'P 1'
#
loop_
_entity.id
_entity.type
_entity.pdbx_description
1 polymer ?
#
loop_
_entity_poly.entity_id
_entity_poly.type
_entity_poly.pdbx_seq_one_letter_code
_entity_poly.pdbx_strand_id
1 'polypeptide(L)'
;MILPYLWYYTIKCALMEAQRLNNLTLPIHIFTDSMSVLKSLEAVNDRFQLIRDIKTILQNLHFSFHWVRAHVGTYGNGRADFLAKEATRKEDVDVSLGTPKSLINLKIRNQISKLWQLRWEHSQETRFTFGLFPTTDSRRCFGDFFINQILTGHGYFPAHQNRFFW
;
A
#
# COMPACT_ATOMS: atom_id res chain seq x y z
N MET A 1 1.35 5.73 0.82
CA MET A 1 1.25 4.69 -0.22
C MET A 1 -0.13 4.79 -0.84
N ILE A 2 -0.31 5.73 -1.77
CA ILE A 2 -1.61 6.05 -2.39
C ILE A 2 -1.83 5.06 -3.53
N LEU A 3 -2.81 4.19 -3.33
CA LEU A 3 -3.78 3.66 -4.31
C LEU A 3 -3.25 3.47 -5.74
N PRO A 4 -2.72 2.28 -6.10
CA PRO A 4 -2.57 1.90 -7.52
C PRO A 4 -3.88 2.12 -8.31
N TYR A 5 -5.04 2.06 -7.64
CA TYR A 5 -6.38 2.24 -8.22
C TYR A 5 -6.67 3.64 -8.76
N LEU A 6 -6.07 4.70 -8.21
CA LEU A 6 -6.39 6.07 -8.62
C LEU A 6 -6.00 6.31 -10.08
N TRP A 7 -4.80 5.86 -10.46
CA TRP A 7 -4.27 6.02 -11.81
C TRP A 7 -5.02 5.21 -12.88
N TYR A 8 -5.51 4.01 -12.52
CA TYR A 8 -6.41 3.26 -13.42
C TYR A 8 -7.74 4.00 -13.60
N TYR A 9 -8.29 4.52 -12.50
CA TYR A 9 -9.57 5.22 -12.55
C TYR A 9 -9.46 6.52 -13.38
N THR A 10 -8.38 7.29 -13.24
CA THR A 10 -8.15 8.48 -14.07
C THR A 10 -8.10 8.16 -15.55
N ILE A 11 -7.45 7.06 -15.94
CA ILE A 11 -7.42 6.62 -17.34
C ILE A 11 -8.82 6.20 -17.80
N LYS A 12 -9.59 5.46 -16.98
CA LYS A 12 -10.98 5.13 -17.30
C LYS A 12 -11.84 6.38 -17.52
N CYS A 13 -11.75 7.39 -16.66
CA CYS A 13 -12.48 8.64 -16.82
C CYS A 13 -12.09 9.40 -18.08
N ALA A 14 -10.78 9.51 -18.36
CA ALA A 14 -10.29 10.15 -19.57
C ALA A 14 -10.81 9.44 -20.83
N LEU A 15 -10.83 8.11 -20.83
CA LEU A 15 -11.35 7.30 -21.94
C LEU A 15 -12.88 7.45 -22.09
N MET A 16 -13.64 7.45 -21.00
CA MET A 16 -15.09 7.64 -21.04
C MET A 16 -15.46 9.03 -21.55
N GLU A 17 -14.75 10.07 -21.11
CA GLU A 17 -14.98 11.43 -21.60
C GLU A 17 -14.55 11.57 -23.06
N ALA A 18 -13.42 10.97 -23.44
CA ALA A 18 -13.02 10.93 -24.84
C ALA A 18 -14.09 10.22 -25.70
N GLN A 19 -14.62 9.09 -25.26
CA GLN A 19 -15.73 8.39 -25.92
C GLN A 19 -16.99 9.26 -26.03
N ARG A 20 -17.35 9.98 -24.97
CA ARG A 20 -18.50 10.89 -24.96
C ARG A 20 -18.33 12.06 -25.93
N LEU A 21 -17.11 12.59 -26.03
CA LEU A 21 -16.75 13.67 -26.94
C LEU A 21 -16.55 13.17 -28.38
N ASN A 22 -16.41 11.85 -28.59
CA ASN A 22 -16.03 11.31 -29.88
C ASN A 22 -17.21 11.24 -30.85
N ASN A 23 -17.44 12.34 -31.56
CA ASN A 23 -18.24 12.39 -32.79
C ASN A 23 -17.39 12.14 -34.06
N LEU A 24 -16.08 11.84 -33.95
CA LEU A 24 -15.14 11.83 -35.08
C LEU A 24 -14.18 10.62 -35.08
N THR A 25 -13.71 10.24 -36.26
CA THR A 25 -12.78 9.13 -36.55
C THR A 25 -11.31 9.38 -36.14
N LEU A 26 -11.04 10.42 -35.36
CA LEU A 26 -9.66 10.84 -35.09
C LEU A 26 -9.00 9.96 -34.01
N PRO A 27 -7.71 9.61 -34.18
CA PRO A 27 -6.94 8.91 -33.15
C PRO A 27 -6.82 9.75 -31.87
N ILE A 28 -7.08 9.13 -30.72
CA ILE A 28 -6.95 9.76 -29.41
C ILE A 28 -5.59 9.39 -28.80
N HIS A 29 -4.83 10.39 -28.40
CA HIS A 29 -3.51 10.22 -27.78
C HIS A 29 -3.57 10.50 -26.28
N ILE A 30 -3.15 9.53 -25.46
CA ILE A 30 -3.12 9.64 -24.00
C ILE A 30 -1.66 9.64 -23.52
N PHE A 31 -1.26 10.73 -22.86
CA PHE A 31 0.06 10.88 -22.27
C PHE A 31 -0.04 10.60 -20.77
N THR A 32 0.74 9.65 -20.27
CA THR A 32 0.75 9.27 -18.84
C THR A 32 2.16 9.00 -18.34
N ASP A 33 2.45 9.38 -17.11
CA ASP A 33 3.70 9.03 -16.42
C ASP A 33 3.61 7.70 -15.65
N SER A 34 2.42 7.12 -15.57
CA SER A 34 2.15 5.91 -14.81
C SER A 34 2.51 4.65 -15.59
N MET A 35 3.79 4.29 -15.54
CA MET A 35 4.31 3.05 -16.15
C MET A 35 3.59 1.79 -15.64
N SER A 36 3.11 1.80 -14.39
CA SER A 36 2.33 0.69 -13.84
C SER A 36 1.02 0.48 -14.57
N VAL A 37 0.33 1.56 -14.95
CA VAL A 37 -0.93 1.46 -15.72
C VAL A 37 -0.67 0.89 -17.10
N LEU A 38 0.36 1.37 -17.81
CA LEU A 38 0.73 0.86 -19.13
C LEU A 38 1.03 -0.64 -19.11
N LYS A 39 1.88 -1.09 -18.18
CA LYS A 39 2.21 -2.51 -18.01
C LYS A 39 1.00 -3.37 -17.69
N SER A 40 0.06 -2.85 -16.90
CA SER A 40 -1.17 -3.57 -16.59
C SER A 40 -2.15 -3.62 -17.77
N LEU A 41 -2.16 -2.62 -18.65
CA LEU A 41 -2.94 -2.67 -19.89
C LEU A 41 -2.34 -3.66 -20.91
N GLU A 42 -1.03 -3.84 -20.94
CA GLU A 42 -0.37 -4.86 -21.78
C GLU A 42 -0.57 -6.29 -21.27
N ALA A 43 -0.76 -6.48 -19.96
CA ALA A 43 -0.87 -7.81 -19.36
C ALA A 43 -2.09 -8.60 -19.89
N VAL A 44 -1.94 -9.86 -20.27
CA VAL A 44 -3.05 -10.64 -20.89
C VAL A 44 -4.16 -11.02 -19.90
N ASN A 45 -3.80 -11.26 -18.62
CA ASN A 45 -4.73 -11.75 -17.62
C ASN A 45 -4.92 -10.75 -16.47
N ASP A 46 -6.04 -10.02 -16.50
CA ASP A 46 -6.36 -9.02 -15.49
C ASP A 46 -7.30 -9.56 -14.43
N ARG A 47 -6.84 -9.51 -13.18
CA ARG A 47 -7.68 -9.87 -12.02
C ARG A 47 -8.67 -8.77 -11.64
N PHE A 48 -8.40 -7.51 -11.99
CA PHE A 48 -9.20 -6.36 -11.58
C PHE A 48 -10.25 -5.98 -12.64
N GLN A 49 -11.51 -5.87 -12.22
CA GLN A 49 -12.60 -5.45 -13.10
C GLN A 49 -12.34 -4.09 -13.77
N LEU A 50 -11.74 -3.16 -13.02
CA LEU A 50 -11.40 -1.83 -13.55
C LEU A 50 -10.50 -1.88 -14.79
N ILE A 51 -9.52 -2.78 -14.84
CA ILE A 51 -8.62 -2.91 -16.00
C ILE A 51 -9.35 -3.55 -17.17
N ARG A 52 -10.20 -4.55 -16.91
CA ARG A 52 -11.06 -5.17 -17.93
C ARG A 52 -11.99 -4.14 -18.57
N ASP A 53 -12.63 -3.30 -17.77
CA ASP A 53 -13.50 -2.21 -18.26
C ASP A 53 -12.72 -1.25 -19.17
N ILE A 54 -11.50 -0.86 -18.77
CA ILE A 54 -10.64 0.01 -19.58
C ILE A 54 -10.34 -0.66 -20.93
N LYS A 55 -9.96 -1.94 -20.93
CA LYS A 55 -9.66 -2.67 -22.17
C LYS A 55 -10.86 -2.79 -23.10
N THR A 56 -12.06 -3.00 -22.55
CA THR A 56 -13.29 -3.00 -23.35
C THR A 56 -13.53 -1.65 -24.01
N ILE A 57 -13.27 -0.53 -23.31
CA ILE A 57 -13.38 0.81 -23.92
C ILE A 57 -12.32 0.99 -25.03
N LEU A 58 -11.09 0.52 -24.80
CA LEU A 58 -10.00 0.62 -25.76
C LEU A 58 -10.25 -0.19 -27.05
N GLN A 59 -11.07 -1.25 -27.01
CA GLN A 59 -11.44 -2.01 -28.20
C GLN A 59 -12.35 -1.24 -29.16
N ASN A 60 -13.12 -0.27 -28.65
CA ASN A 60 -14.15 0.43 -29.42
C ASN A 60 -13.66 1.74 -30.06
N LEU A 61 -12.41 2.13 -29.82
CA LEU A 61 -11.89 3.45 -30.13
C LEU A 61 -10.41 3.35 -30.50
N HIS A 62 -9.97 4.22 -31.42
CA HIS A 62 -8.58 4.22 -31.85
C HIS A 62 -7.72 5.08 -30.93
N PHE A 63 -6.95 4.42 -30.06
CA PHE A 63 -6.10 5.08 -29.05
C PHE A 63 -4.61 4.82 -29.26
N SER A 64 -3.78 5.73 -28.76
CA SER A 64 -2.35 5.48 -28.54
C SER A 64 -1.90 6.02 -27.19
N PHE A 65 -1.20 5.19 -26.43
CA PHE A 65 -0.61 5.58 -25.15
C PHE A 65 0.85 6.00 -25.34
N HIS A 66 1.23 7.10 -24.67
CA HIS A 66 2.57 7.64 -24.67
C HIS A 66 3.06 7.77 -23.24
N TRP A 67 4.15 7.07 -22.90
CA TRP A 67 4.77 7.25 -21.60
C TRP A 67 5.58 8.56 -21.57
N VAL A 68 5.31 9.38 -20.57
CA VAL A 68 6.08 10.61 -20.31
C VAL A 68 6.79 10.52 -18.97
N ARG A 69 7.95 11.17 -18.85
CA ARG A 69 8.65 11.21 -17.56
C ARG A 69 7.90 12.13 -16.60
N ALA A 70 7.67 11.62 -15.38
CA ALA A 70 7.16 12.44 -14.29
C ALA A 70 8.09 13.64 -14.03
N HIS A 71 7.51 14.79 -13.71
CA HIS A 71 8.22 15.99 -13.25
C HIS A 71 9.22 16.65 -14.21
N VAL A 72 9.23 16.30 -15.51
CA VAL A 72 10.10 16.95 -16.53
C VAL A 72 9.43 18.18 -17.17
N GLY A 73 8.60 18.90 -16.42
CA GLY A 73 7.99 20.14 -16.90
C GLY A 73 6.91 19.98 -17.97
N THR A 74 6.39 18.77 -18.22
CA THR A 74 5.22 18.57 -19.10
C THR A 74 4.00 19.24 -18.46
N TYR A 75 3.58 20.39 -19.01
CA TYR A 75 2.53 21.23 -18.41
C TYR A 75 1.25 20.44 -18.08
N GLY A 76 0.80 19.58 -18.99
CA GLY A 76 -0.38 18.73 -18.79
C GLY A 76 -0.23 17.77 -17.60
N ASN A 77 0.94 17.14 -17.42
CA ASN A 77 1.20 16.23 -16.30
C ASN A 77 1.22 16.98 -14.97
N GLY A 78 1.91 18.14 -14.93
CA GLY A 78 1.93 18.99 -13.73
C GLY A 78 0.53 19.48 -13.34
N ARG A 79 -0.30 19.81 -14.33
CA ARG A 79 -1.71 20.19 -14.09
C ARG A 79 -2.53 19.01 -13.58
N ALA A 80 -2.35 17.81 -14.13
CA ALA A 80 -3.03 16.60 -13.66
C ALA A 80 -2.65 16.26 -12.22
N ASP A 81 -1.37 16.30 -11.86
CA ASP A 81 -0.86 16.10 -10.50
C ASP A 81 -1.43 17.13 -9.52
N PHE A 82 -1.48 18.40 -9.92
CA PHE A 82 -2.07 19.47 -9.12
C PHE A 82 -3.55 19.18 -8.85
N LEU A 83 -4.33 18.85 -9.88
CA LEU A 83 -5.75 18.54 -9.74
C LEU A 83 -5.98 17.29 -8.88
N ALA A 84 -5.15 16.26 -9.03
CA ALA A 84 -5.19 15.07 -8.20
C ALA A 84 -4.95 15.39 -6.72
N LYS A 85 -3.99 16.29 -6.42
CA LYS A 85 -3.74 16.76 -5.05
C LYS A 85 -4.90 17.57 -4.49
N GLU A 86 -5.48 18.49 -5.26
CA GLU A 86 -6.65 19.26 -4.82
C GLU A 86 -7.85 18.34 -4.55
N ALA A 87 -8.05 17.29 -5.36
CA ALA A 87 -9.10 16.31 -5.12
C ALA A 87 -8.93 15.56 -3.78
N THR A 88 -7.70 15.36 -3.29
CA THR A 88 -7.48 14.74 -1.96
C THR A 88 -7.91 15.61 -0.78
N ARG A 89 -8.18 16.90 -1.00
CA ARG A 89 -8.63 17.84 0.04
C ARG A 89 -10.15 17.96 0.15
N LYS A 90 -10.91 17.41 -0.79
CA LYS A 90 -12.37 17.35 -0.69
C LYS A 90 -12.77 16.48 0.50
N GLU A 91 -13.82 16.89 1.21
CA GLU A 91 -14.44 16.09 2.28
C GLU A 91 -15.25 14.93 1.70
N ASP A 92 -15.90 15.15 0.56
CA ASP A 92 -16.70 14.14 -0.12
C ASP A 92 -15.87 13.23 -1.04
N VAL A 93 -16.19 11.94 -1.00
CA VAL A 93 -15.59 10.93 -1.88
C VAL A 93 -16.42 10.80 -3.14
N ASP A 94 -15.90 11.33 -4.25
CA ASP A 94 -16.57 11.29 -5.56
C ASP A 94 -16.78 9.83 -6.04
N VAL A 95 -15.83 8.92 -5.78
CA VAL A 95 -15.93 7.49 -6.13
C VAL A 95 -15.28 6.58 -5.09
N SER A 96 -16.02 5.54 -4.68
CA SER A 96 -15.49 4.48 -3.83
C SER A 96 -14.81 3.39 -4.66
N LEU A 97 -13.47 3.34 -4.59
CA LEU A 97 -12.65 2.29 -5.23
C LEU A 97 -12.49 1.03 -4.37
N GLY A 98 -13.26 0.92 -3.29
CA GLY A 98 -13.15 -0.13 -2.29
C GLY A 98 -11.95 0.04 -1.35
N THR A 99 -11.83 -0.87 -0.37
CA THR A 99 -10.73 -0.81 0.62
C THR A 99 -9.49 -1.51 0.05
N PRO A 100 -8.33 -0.82 -0.02
CA PRO A 100 -7.10 -1.45 -0.49
C PRO A 100 -6.66 -2.59 0.43
N LYS A 101 -6.17 -3.70 -0.14
CA LYS A 101 -5.60 -4.82 0.63
C LYS A 101 -4.50 -4.35 1.59
N SER A 102 -3.69 -3.37 1.18
CA SER A 102 -2.66 -2.78 2.02
C SER A 102 -3.21 -2.11 3.28
N LEU A 103 -4.36 -1.45 3.19
CA LEU A 103 -5.03 -0.82 4.33
C LEU A 103 -5.60 -1.89 5.28
N ILE A 104 -6.18 -2.96 4.74
CA ILE A 104 -6.65 -4.11 5.53
C ILE A 104 -5.47 -4.73 6.28
N ASN A 105 -4.38 -5.04 5.57
CA ASN A 105 -3.17 -5.61 6.18
C ASN A 105 -2.55 -4.67 7.21
N LEU A 106 -2.59 -3.36 7.00
CA LEU A 106 -2.15 -2.37 7.99
C LEU A 106 -3.02 -2.43 9.26
N LYS A 107 -4.34 -2.44 9.11
CA LYS A 107 -5.27 -2.56 10.25
C LYS A 107 -5.04 -3.85 11.02
N ILE A 108 -4.90 -4.99 10.34
CA ILE A 108 -4.62 -6.28 10.97
C ILE A 108 -3.30 -6.23 11.75
N ARG A 109 -2.21 -5.74 11.13
CA ARG A 109 -0.91 -5.61 11.81
C ARG A 109 -1.01 -4.74 13.06
N ASN A 110 -1.67 -3.59 12.95
CA ASN A 110 -1.85 -2.69 14.09
C ASN A 110 -2.65 -3.34 15.23
N GLN A 111 -3.68 -4.13 14.91
CA GLN A 111 -4.43 -4.87 15.93
C GLN A 111 -3.60 -5.97 16.59
N ILE A 112 -2.84 -6.74 15.81
CA ILE A 112 -1.93 -7.76 16.34
C ILE A 112 -0.91 -7.12 17.27
N SER A 113 -0.27 -6.02 16.87
CA SER A 113 0.69 -5.30 17.72
C SER A 113 0.07 -4.81 19.02
N LYS A 114 -1.15 -4.27 18.99
CA LYS A 114 -1.87 -3.86 20.21
C LYS A 114 -2.15 -5.02 21.15
N LEU A 115 -2.65 -6.14 20.62
CA LEU A 115 -2.93 -7.33 21.43
C LEU A 115 -1.66 -7.93 22.03
N TRP A 116 -0.55 -7.90 21.27
CA TRP A 116 0.76 -8.32 21.76
C TRP A 116 1.25 -7.41 22.89
N GLN A 117 1.14 -6.09 22.72
CA GLN A 117 1.50 -5.12 23.76
C GLN A 117 0.69 -5.34 25.03
N LEU A 118 -0.63 -5.50 24.91
CA LEU A 118 -1.50 -5.76 26.06
C LEU A 118 -1.09 -7.05 26.79
N ARG A 119 -0.82 -8.13 26.04
CA ARG A 119 -0.34 -9.38 26.63
C ARG A 119 1.01 -9.21 27.32
N TRP A 120 1.89 -8.39 26.75
CA TRP A 120 3.21 -8.10 27.31
C TRP A 120 3.14 -7.35 28.63
N GLU A 121 2.29 -6.33 28.72
CA GLU A 121 2.06 -5.53 29.94
C GLU A 121 1.45 -6.34 31.08
N HIS A 122 0.53 -7.26 30.76
CA HIS A 122 -0.20 -8.07 31.74
C HIS A 122 0.48 -9.40 32.06
N SER A 123 1.59 -9.73 31.39
CA SER A 123 2.36 -10.92 31.71
C SER A 123 2.98 -10.79 33.11
N GLN A 124 2.71 -11.79 33.96
CA GLN A 124 3.43 -11.96 35.22
C GLN A 124 4.77 -12.69 35.03
N GLU A 125 4.93 -13.34 33.87
CA GLU A 125 6.14 -14.00 33.46
C GLU A 125 7.12 -13.00 32.83
N THR A 126 8.42 -13.23 33.00
CA THR A 126 9.47 -12.53 32.26
C THR A 126 9.50 -11.00 32.53
N ARG A 127 9.15 -10.60 33.75
CA ARG A 127 9.11 -9.19 34.20
C ARG A 127 10.46 -8.47 34.10
N PHE A 128 11.57 -9.20 34.23
CA PHE A 128 12.90 -8.64 34.03
C PHE A 128 13.07 -8.09 32.61
N THR A 129 12.75 -8.88 31.59
CA THR A 129 12.82 -8.45 30.19
C THR A 129 11.81 -7.34 29.88
N PHE A 130 10.63 -7.35 30.50
CA PHE A 130 9.67 -6.23 30.41
C PHE A 130 10.27 -4.92 30.93
N GLY A 131 11.03 -4.95 32.03
CA GLY A 131 11.72 -3.79 32.56
C GLY A 131 12.75 -3.18 31.59
N LEU A 132 13.37 -4.01 30.75
CA LEU A 132 14.33 -3.57 29.72
C LEU A 132 13.62 -3.10 28.44
N PHE A 133 12.58 -3.81 28.03
CA PHE A 133 11.85 -3.58 26.79
C PHE A 133 10.33 -3.52 27.08
N PRO A 134 9.81 -2.39 27.58
CA PRO A 134 8.40 -2.29 27.97
C PRO A 134 7.45 -2.27 26.75
N THR A 135 7.97 -1.93 25.57
CA THR A 135 7.20 -1.85 24.33
C THR A 135 7.59 -2.98 23.38
N THR A 136 6.58 -3.66 22.85
CA THR A 136 6.72 -4.65 21.78
C THR A 136 7.13 -3.97 20.48
N ASP A 137 8.06 -4.61 19.78
CA ASP A 137 8.57 -4.11 18.50
C ASP A 137 8.81 -5.28 17.56
N SER A 138 8.69 -5.00 16.26
CA SER A 138 9.01 -5.92 15.17
C SER A 138 10.46 -5.80 14.68
N ARG A 139 11.19 -4.76 15.13
CA ARG A 139 12.61 -4.63 14.87
C ARG A 139 13.34 -5.83 15.46
N ARG A 140 14.28 -6.38 14.68
CA ARG A 140 15.12 -7.48 15.13
C ARG A 140 16.00 -6.98 16.27
N CYS A 141 15.90 -7.61 17.44
CA CYS A 141 16.90 -7.41 18.49
C CYS A 141 18.21 -8.01 18.02
N PHE A 142 19.27 -7.20 18.01
CA PHE A 142 20.63 -7.69 17.82
C PHE A 142 21.11 -8.27 19.15
N GLY A 143 21.45 -9.55 19.17
CA GLY A 143 21.96 -10.23 20.36
C GLY A 143 22.67 -11.52 19.96
N ASP A 144 23.75 -11.82 20.66
CA ASP A 144 24.43 -13.12 20.58
C ASP A 144 23.88 -14.08 21.64
N PHE A 145 24.44 -15.30 21.70
CA PHE A 145 24.01 -16.33 22.65
C PHE A 145 24.04 -15.84 24.12
N PHE A 146 25.11 -15.14 24.52
CA PHE A 146 25.30 -14.70 25.90
C PHE A 146 24.41 -13.51 26.24
N ILE A 147 24.29 -12.55 25.32
CA ILE A 147 23.39 -11.40 25.48
C ILE A 147 21.94 -11.88 25.62
N ASN A 148 21.50 -12.83 24.78
CA ASN A 148 20.14 -13.35 24.86
C ASN A 148 19.86 -14.09 26.18
N GLN A 149 20.84 -14.84 26.72
CA GLN A 149 20.72 -15.48 28.04
C GLN A 149 20.51 -14.44 29.15
N ILE A 150 21.32 -13.38 29.17
CA ILE A 150 21.18 -12.28 30.14
C ILE A 150 19.83 -11.58 29.98
N LEU A 151 19.45 -11.18 28.76
CA LEU A 151 18.23 -10.42 28.50
C LEU A 151 16.95 -11.19 28.85
N THR A 152 16.95 -12.51 28.68
CA THR A 152 15.80 -13.38 28.99
C THR A 152 15.86 -13.95 30.41
N GLY A 153 16.94 -13.68 31.15
CA GLY A 153 17.20 -14.30 32.45
C GLY A 153 17.36 -15.82 32.37
N HIS A 154 17.65 -16.37 31.19
CA HIS A 154 17.89 -17.80 30.96
C HIS A 154 19.33 -18.19 31.28
N GLY A 155 19.53 -19.47 31.62
CA GLY A 155 20.87 -20.02 31.89
C GLY A 155 21.09 -20.36 33.35
N TYR A 156 22.30 -20.10 33.85
CA TYR A 156 22.70 -20.37 35.24
C TYR A 156 22.25 -19.26 36.21
N PHE A 157 21.15 -18.57 35.90
CA PHE A 157 20.55 -17.61 36.83
C PHE A 157 19.66 -18.36 37.83
N PRO A 158 19.76 -18.07 39.14
CA PRO A 158 18.98 -18.77 40.17
C PRO A 158 17.47 -18.78 39.89
N ALA A 159 16.92 -17.68 39.37
CA ALA A 159 15.50 -17.58 39.02
C ALA A 159 15.06 -18.56 37.93
N HIS A 160 15.93 -18.86 36.95
CA HIS A 160 15.65 -19.82 35.89
C HIS A 160 15.89 -21.26 36.36
N GLN A 161 16.96 -21.50 37.12
CA GLN A 161 17.28 -22.83 37.67
C GLN A 161 16.17 -23.32 38.63
N ASN A 162 15.65 -22.45 39.50
CA ASN A 162 14.55 -22.74 40.42
C ASN A 162 13.22 -23.07 39.73
N ARG A 163 13.06 -22.77 38.44
CA ARG A 163 11.85 -23.08 37.69
C ARG A 163 11.84 -24.51 37.13
N PHE A 164 13.01 -25.12 36.97
CA PHE A 164 13.17 -26.42 36.29
C PHE A 164 13.74 -27.51 37.19
N PHE A 165 14.55 -27.16 38.19
CA PHE A 165 15.31 -28.13 38.99
C PHE A 165 14.88 -28.19 40.46
N TRP A 166 13.87 -27.42 40.86
CA TRP A 166 13.34 -27.36 42.22
C TRP A 166 11.81 -27.31 42.21
#